data_AF-A0A252DKP6-F1
#
_entry.id   AF-A0A252DKP6-F1
#
_cell.length_a   1.000
_cell.length_b   1.000
_cell.length_c   1.000
_cell.angle_alpha   90.00
_cell.angle_beta   90.00
_cell.angle_gamma   90.00
#
_symmetry.space_group_name_H-M   'P 1'
#
loop_
_entity.id
_entity.type
_entity.pdbx_description
1 polymer ?
#
loop_
_entity_poly.entity_id
_entity_poly.type
_entity_poly.pdbx_seq_one_letter_code
_entity_poly.pdbx_strand_id
1 'polypeptide(L)' 'MSSSLIAALQGIEDYRAARGKRYPLWVMLLLVILGTLSQCYGYAALEDFCVRHYQGLCEHLGVTHKRNLA' A
#
# COMPACT_ATOMS: atom_id res chain seq x y z
N MET A 1 -17.82 -16.97 -5.24
CA MET A 1 -17.06 -15.74 -5.57
C MET A 1 -16.31 -15.33 -4.32
N SER A 2 -15.06 -15.76 -4.16
CA SER A 2 -14.22 -15.36 -3.03
C SER A 2 -13.83 -13.89 -3.20
N SER A 3 -14.68 -12.99 -2.71
CA SER A 3 -14.49 -11.54 -2.68
C SER A 3 -13.37 -11.18 -1.70
N SER A 4 -12.12 -11.42 -2.09
CA SER A 4 -10.97 -10.99 -1.33
C SER A 4 -10.88 -9.46 -1.38
N LEU A 5 -10.48 -8.84 -0.26
CA LEU A 5 -10.24 -7.40 -0.18
C LEU A 5 -9.29 -6.94 -1.31
N ILE A 6 -8.30 -7.76 -1.63
CA ILE A 6 -7.35 -7.50 -2.70
C ILE A 6 -8.05 -7.43 -4.06
N ALA A 7 -8.94 -8.37 -4.39
CA ALA A 7 -9.70 -8.35 -5.65
C ALA A 7 -10.62 -7.11 -5.74
N ALA A 8 -11.24 -6.70 -4.63
CA ALA A 8 -12.05 -5.49 -4.57
C ALA A 8 -11.19 -4.23 -4.81
N LEU A 9 -9.99 -4.17 -4.23
CA LEU A 9 -9.07 -3.06 -4.40
C LEU A 9 -8.45 -3.01 -5.81
N GLN A 10 -8.14 -4.15 -6.41
CA GLN A 10 -7.62 -4.23 -7.79
C GLN A 10 -8.66 -3.82 -8.84
N GLY A 11 -9.95 -3.97 -8.54
CA GLY A 11 -11.04 -3.50 -9.40
C GLY A 11 -11.25 -1.98 -9.41
N ILE A 12 -10.55 -1.23 -8.55
CA ILE A 12 -10.66 0.22 -8.47
C ILE A 12 -9.82 0.85 -9.59
N GLU A 13 -10.50 1.57 -10.47
CA GLU A 13 -9.86 2.25 -11.59
C GLU A 13 -8.90 3.34 -11.10
N ASP A 14 -7.67 3.32 -11.62
CA ASP A 14 -6.61 4.23 -11.19
C ASP A 14 -6.57 5.48 -12.07
N TYR A 15 -7.31 6.51 -11.66
CA TYR A 15 -7.42 7.81 -12.32
C TYR A 15 -6.17 8.70 -12.22
N ARG A 16 -5.08 8.23 -11.58
CA ARG A 16 -3.86 9.04 -11.43
C ARG A 16 -3.15 9.19 -12.76
N ALA A 17 -2.67 10.39 -13.06
CA ALA A 17 -1.83 10.66 -14.23
C ALA A 17 -0.57 9.76 -14.22
N ALA A 18 -0.19 9.24 -15.39
CA ALA A 18 0.93 8.31 -15.56
C ALA A 18 2.26 8.80 -14.96
N ARG A 19 2.46 10.13 -14.90
CA ARG A 19 3.67 10.77 -14.35
C ARG A 19 3.80 10.66 -12.82
N GLY A 20 2.75 10.23 -12.11
CA GLY A 20 2.73 10.05 -10.65
C GLY A 20 2.55 8.61 -10.17
N LYS A 21 2.52 7.63 -11.09
CA LYS A 21 2.33 6.20 -10.75
C LYS A 21 3.65 5.57 -10.27
N ARG A 22 4.01 5.84 -9.01
CA ARG A 22 5.12 5.16 -8.32
C ARG A 22 4.70 3.82 -7.73
N TYR A 23 3.42 3.70 -7.38
CA TYR A 23 2.76 2.49 -6.88
C TYR A 23 1.34 2.41 -7.45
N PRO A 24 0.81 1.20 -7.71
CA PRO A 24 -0.57 1.06 -8.13
C PRO A 24 -1.53 1.49 -7.00
N LEU A 25 -2.64 2.15 -7.35
CA LEU A 25 -3.61 2.69 -6.39
C LEU A 25 -4.06 1.67 -5.34
N TRP A 26 -4.32 0.42 -5.75
CA TRP A 26 -4.79 -0.64 -4.85
C TRP A 26 -3.81 -0.93 -3.70
N VAL A 27 -2.49 -0.81 -3.93
CA VAL A 27 -1.47 -0.98 -2.88
C VAL A 27 -1.54 0.16 -1.87
N MET A 28 -1.69 1.41 -2.34
CA MET A 28 -1.86 2.54 -1.42
C MET A 28 -3.12 2.42 -0.57
N LEU A 29 -4.24 2.00 -1.18
CA LEU A 29 -5.48 1.78 -0.45
C LEU A 29 -5.34 0.67 0.59
N LEU A 30 -4.68 -0.44 0.24
CA LEU A 30 -4.40 -1.51 1.18
C LEU A 30 -3.55 -1.02 2.37
N LEU A 31 -2.51 -0.23 2.10
CA LEU A 31 -1.66 0.36 3.15
C LEU A 31 -2.45 1.26 4.09
N VAL A 32 -3.32 2.13 3.56
CA VAL A 32 -4.18 3.00 4.37
C VAL A 32 -5.14 2.17 5.23
N ILE A 33 -5.73 1.10 4.69
CA ILE A 33 -6.61 0.20 5.46
C ILE A 33 -5.82 -0.49 6.58
N LEU A 34 -4.65 -1.04 6.28
CA LEU A 34 -3.78 -1.70 7.27
C LEU A 34 -3.33 -0.74 8.37
N GLY A 35 -2.94 0.49 8.01
CA GLY A 35 -2.60 1.54 8.96
C GLY A 35 -3.80 1.93 9.83
N THR A 36 -4.99 2.05 9.25
CA THR A 36 -6.22 2.36 10.00
C THR A 36 -6.58 1.24 10.97
N LEU A 37 -6.48 -0.03 10.55
CA LEU A 37 -6.67 -1.20 11.41
C LEU A 37 -5.64 -1.25 12.55
N SER A 38 -4.42 -0.76 12.31
CA SER A 38 -3.35 -0.68 13.29
C SER A 38 -3.41 0.57 14.18
N GLN A 39 -4.50 1.34 14.09
CA GLN A 39 -4.69 2.62 14.82
C GLN A 39 -3.62 3.68 14.50
N CYS A 40 -2.97 3.57 13.33
CA CYS A 40 -2.01 4.55 12.84
C CYS A 40 -2.75 5.69 12.13
N TYR A 41 -3.18 6.68 12.90
CA TYR A 41 -3.85 7.86 12.36
C TYR A 41 -2.82 8.93 11.94
N GLY A 42 -2.78 9.23 10.65
CA GLY A 42 -1.94 10.28 10.07
C GLY A 42 -0.75 9.77 9.25
N TYR A 43 -0.23 10.63 8.39
CA TYR A 43 0.82 10.27 7.42
C TYR A 43 2.12 9.79 8.06
N ALA A 44 2.54 10.39 9.18
CA ALA A 44 3.77 9.99 9.88
C ALA A 44 3.65 8.60 10.52
N ALA A 45 2.50 8.30 11.15
CA ALA A 45 2.24 6.98 11.71
C ALA A 45 2.09 5.92 10.62
N LEU A 46 1.50 6.29 9.47
CA LEU A 46 1.40 5.43 8.31
C LEU A 46 2.79 5.12 7.70
N GLU A 47 3.67 6.12 7.65
CA GLU A 47 5.06 5.93 7.21
C GLU A 47 5.80 4.97 8.15
N ASP A 48 5.72 5.19 9.46
CA ASP A 48 6.36 4.32 10.46
C ASP A 48 5.79 2.88 10.38
N PHE A 49 4.48 2.72 10.20
CA PHE A 49 3.85 1.43 9.94
C PHE A 49 4.40 0.76 8.66
N CYS A 50 4.48 1.51 7.56
CA CYS A 50 5.00 1.01 6.29
C CYS A 50 6.46 0.59 6.41
N VAL A 51 7.28 1.30 7.19
CA VAL A 51 8.70 0.97 7.43
C VAL A 51 8.82 -0.26 8.33
N ARG A 52 8.07 -0.32 9.43
CA ARG A 52 8.11 -1.45 10.38
C ARG A 52 7.64 -2.76 9.77
N HIS A 53 6.58 -2.71 8.97
CA HIS A 53 5.99 -3.89 8.33
C HIS A 53 6.44 -4.05 6.87
N TYR A 54 7.42 -3.26 6.42
CA TYR A 54 7.90 -3.23 5.04
C TYR A 54 8.27 -4.61 4.51
N GLN A 55 9.01 -5.37 5.32
CA GLN A 55 9.50 -6.69 4.95
C GLN A 55 8.34 -7.67 4.68
N GLY A 56 7.40 -7.78 5.63
CA GLY A 56 6.24 -8.67 5.48
C GLY A 56 5.32 -8.23 4.32
N LEU A 57 5.14 -6.92 4.13
CA LEU A 57 4.42 -6.37 2.98
C LEU A 57 5.11 -6.73 1.66
N CYS A 58 6.44 -6.61 1.59
CA CYS A 58 7.23 -6.91 0.40
C CYS A 58 7.13 -8.40 0.04
N GLU A 59 7.20 -9.29 1.05
CA GLU A 59 7.06 -10.74 0.90
C GLU A 59 5.64 -11.16 0.46
N HIS A 60 4.60 -10.57 1.04
CA HIS A 60 3.21 -10.96 0.78
C HIS A 60 2.61 -10.31 -0.47
N LEU A 61 3.03 -9.08 -0.80
CA LEU A 61 2.50 -8.34 -1.95
C LEU A 61 3.41 -8.44 -3.18
N GLY A 62 4.63 -8.98 -3.06
CA GLY A 62 5.59 -9.08 -4.15
C GLY A 62 6.09 -7.71 -4.66
N VAL A 63 5.86 -6.63 -3.90
CA VAL A 63 6.20 -5.27 -4.31
C VAL A 63 7.61 -4.95 -3.81
N THR A 64 8.63 -5.22 -4.62
CA THR A 64 10.00 -4.81 -4.31
C THR A 64 10.18 -3.33 -4.63
N HIS A 65 10.24 -2.47 -3.61
CA HIS A 65 10.77 -1.12 -3.79
C HIS A 65 12.21 -1.01 -3.28
N LYS A 66 13.11 -0.48 -4.11
CA LYS A 66 14.40 0.00 -3.62
C LYS A 66 14.14 1.33 -2.94
N ARG A 67 14.21 1.34 -1.61
CA ARG A 67 14.36 2.56 -0.83
C ARG A 67 15.69 3.19 -1.25
N ASN A 68 15.66 4.09 -2.24
CA ASN A 68 16.80 4.94 -2.57
C ASN A 68 16.95 5.95 -1.42
N LEU A 69 17.64 5.52 -0.36
CA LEU A 69 18.31 6.41 0.57
C LEU A 69 19.51 6.98 -0.17
N ALA A 70 19.36 8.21 -0.67
CA ALA A 70 20.49 9.10 -0.93
C ALA A 70 20.80 9.85 0.37
#